data_AF-A0A0F9JCG8-F1
#
_entry.id   AF-A0A0F9JCG8-F1
#
_cell.length_a   1.000
_cell.length_b   1.000
_cell.length_c   1.000
_cell.angle_alpha   90.00
_cell.angle_beta   90.00
_cell.angle_gamma   90.00
#
_symmetry.space_group_name_H-M   'P 1'
#
loop_
_entity.id
_entity.type
_entity.pdbx_description
1 polymer ?
#
loop_
_entity_poly.entity_id
_entity_poly.type
_entity_poly.pdbx_seq_one_letter_code
_entity_poly.pdbx_strand_id
1 'polypeptide(L)' 'MIDEKTKKLLNETGVELAKDLSGFYGKVVFNFYNGNYVSFNVELTVKKDNLYERNKNV' A
#
# COMPACT_ATOMS: atom_id res chain seq x y z
N MET A 1 1.42 19.89 -3.32
CA MET A 1 0.10 19.25 -3.57
C MET A 1 0.32 18.14 -4.59
N ILE A 2 -0.18 16.92 -4.39
CA ILE A 2 -0.03 15.82 -5.36
C ILE A 2 -0.99 16.06 -6.53
N ASP A 3 -0.48 16.07 -7.76
CA ASP A 3 -1.30 16.24 -8.97
C ASP A 3 -2.20 15.01 -9.23
N GLU A 4 -3.24 15.21 -10.04
CA GLU A 4 -4.23 14.16 -10.32
C GLU A 4 -3.65 12.95 -11.07
N LYS A 5 -2.64 13.15 -11.90
CA LYS A 5 -2.01 12.06 -12.66
C LYS A 5 -1.24 11.13 -11.71
N THR A 6 -0.53 11.70 -10.75
CA THR A 6 0.16 10.96 -9.70
C THR A 6 -0.85 10.20 -8.82
N LYS A 7 -1.97 10.83 -8.41
CA LYS A 7 -3.05 10.14 -7.67
C LYS A 7 -3.61 8.95 -8.43
N LYS A 8 -3.85 9.10 -9.74
CA LYS A 8 -4.39 8.04 -10.59
C LYS A 8 -3.44 6.85 -10.68
N LEU A 9 -2.15 7.10 -10.94
CA LEU A 9 -1.12 6.06 -11.01
C LEU A 9 -1.01 5.26 -9.71
N LEU A 10 -1.14 5.93 -8.56
CA LEU A 10 -1.08 5.30 -7.24
C LEU A 10 -2.29 4.42 -6.95
N ASN A 11 -3.48 4.87 -7.33
CA ASN A 11 -4.68 4.07 -7.19
C ASN A 11 -4.62 2.84 -8.11
N GLU A 12 -4.17 2.99 -9.35
CA GLU A 12 -4.02 1.88 -10.29
C GLU A 12 -2.99 0.86 -9.77
N THR A 13 -1.82 1.34 -9.32
CA THR A 13 -0.77 0.48 -8.74
C THR A 13 -1.25 -0.21 -7.46
N GLY A 14 -1.97 0.50 -6.59
CA GLY A 14 -2.53 -0.05 -5.36
C GLY A 14 -3.60 -1.11 -5.62
N VAL A 15 -4.44 -0.92 -6.64
CA VAL A 15 -5.47 -1.89 -7.05
C VAL A 15 -4.85 -3.15 -7.62
N GLU A 16 -3.83 -3.04 -8.46
CA GLU A 16 -3.11 -4.20 -9.00
C GLU A 16 -2.38 -4.98 -7.90
N LEU A 17 -1.64 -4.29 -7.02
CA LEU A 17 -0.98 -4.94 -5.89
C LEU A 17 -1.97 -5.63 -4.94
N ALA A 18 -3.18 -5.08 -4.76
CA ALA A 18 -4.21 -5.68 -3.91
C ALA A 18 -4.80 -6.98 -4.49
N LYS A 19 -4.76 -7.18 -5.81
CA LYS A 19 -5.20 -8.43 -6.46
C LYS A 19 -4.24 -9.57 -6.17
N ASP A 20 -2.94 -9.32 -6.30
CA ASP A 20 -1.89 -10.33 -6.12
C ASP A 20 -1.57 -10.59 -4.64
N LEU A 21 -1.80 -9.59 -3.78
CA LEU A 21 -1.49 -9.65 -2.35
C LEU A 21 -2.76 -9.67 -1.49
N SER A 22 -3.71 -10.56 -1.83
CA SER A 22 -5.00 -10.67 -1.14
C SER A 22 -4.90 -10.84 0.39
N GLY A 23 -3.77 -11.37 0.90
CA GLY A 23 -3.46 -11.52 2.32
C GLY A 23 -2.67 -10.38 2.98
N PHE A 24 -2.37 -9.30 2.26
CA PHE A 24 -1.59 -8.17 2.75
C PHE A 24 -2.35 -6.85 2.58
N TYR A 25 -2.09 -5.92 3.50
CA TYR A 25 -2.43 -4.52 3.42
C TYR A 25 -1.18 -3.75 2.97
N GLY A 26 -1.29 -3.01 1.87
CA GLY A 26 -0.25 -2.09 1.40
C GLY A 26 -0.60 -0.65 1.74
N LYS A 27 0.35 0.07 2.33
CA LYS A 27 0.25 1.51 2.62
C LYS A 27 1.35 2.23 1.85
N VAL A 28 0.97 3.20 1.03
CA VAL A 28 1.93 4.07 0.34
C VAL A 28 2.02 5.39 1.09
N VAL A 29 3.22 5.76 1.54
CA VAL A 29 3.50 7.00 2.26
C VAL A 29 4.30 7.93 1.36
N PHE A 30 3.78 9.14 1.13
CA PHE A 30 4.49 10.19 0.39
C PHE A 30 5.25 11.09 1.35
N ASN A 31 6.54 11.26 1.11
CA ASN A 31 7.38 12.14 1.90
C ASN A 31 7.54 13.47 1.17
N PHE A 32 7.22 14.56 1.88
CA PHE A 32 7.39 15.92 1.41
C PHE A 32 8.38 16.67 2.30
N TYR A 33 9.25 17.47 1.69
CA TYR A 33 10.13 18.41 2.40
C TYR A 33 9.86 19.81 1.87
N ASN A 34 9.49 20.74 2.76
CA ASN A 34 9.08 22.11 2.41
C ASN A 34 8.01 22.15 1.30
N GLY A 35 7.03 21.23 1.34
CA GLY A 35 5.95 21.15 0.35
C GLY A 35 6.33 20.51 -0.99
N ASN A 36 7.61 20.18 -1.21
CA ASN A 36 8.10 19.49 -2.41
C ASN A 36 8.14 17.99 -2.20
N TYR A 37 7.74 17.23 -3.22
CA TYR A 37 7.82 15.78 -3.21
C TYR A 37 9.29 15.33 -3.20
N VAL A 38 9.63 14.41 -2.30
CA VAL A 38 10.99 13.86 -2.17
C VAL A 38 11.02 12.38 -2.54
N SER A 39 10.16 11.58 -1.92
CA SER A 39 10.13 10.13 -2.12
C SER A 39 8.78 9.54 -1.71
N PHE A 40 8.58 8.26 -2.01
CA PHE A 40 7.52 7.46 -1.41
C PHE A 40 8.10 6.20 -0.77
N ASN A 41 7.42 5.67 0.24
CA ASN A 41 7.67 4.36 0.82
C ASN A 41 6.42 3.50 0.67
N VAL A 42 6.61 2.19 0.47
CA VAL A 42 5.54 1.19 0.48
C VAL A 42 5.73 0.30 1.70
N GLU A 43 4.79 0.34 2.63
CA GLU A 43 4.72 -0.57 3.77
C GLU A 43 3.73 -1.70 3.46
N LEU A 44 4.14 -2.96 3.60
CA LEU A 44 3.27 -4.14 3.44
C LEU A 44 3.09 -4.83 4.79
N THR A 45 1.85 -5.09 5.19
CA THR A 45 1.49 -5.74 6.47
C THR A 45 0.52 -6.89 6.21
N VAL A 46 0.67 -8.04 6.87
CA VAL A 46 -0.28 -9.17 6.74
C VAL A 46 -1.64 -8.78 7.33
N LYS A 47 -2.74 -9.05 6.62
CA LYS A 47 -4.10 -8.82 7.12
C LYS A 47 -4.35 -9.70 8.36
N LYS A 48 -4.94 -9.13 9.40
CA LYS A 48 -5.23 -9.86 10.65
C LYS A 48 -6.11 -11.09 10.44
N ASP A 49 -7.04 -11.04 9.50
CA ASP A 49 -7.94 -12.16 9.19
C ASP A 49 -7.17 -13.39 8.68
N ASN A 50 -6.09 -13.17 7.91
CA ASN A 50 -5.19 -14.23 7.45
C ASN A 50 -4.27 -14.79 8.56
N LEU A 51 -3.98 -14.03 9.62
CA LEU A 51 -3.21 -14.55 10.76
C LEU A 51 -4.02 -15.60 11.54
N TYR A 52 -5.34 -15.42 11.63
CA TYR A 52 -6.23 -16.37 12.31
C TYR A 52 -6.34 -17.72 11.57
N GLU A 53 -6.40 -17.70 10.23
CA GLU A 53 -6.42 -18.93 9.43
C GLU A 53 -5.06 -19.65 9.39
N ARG A 54 -3.95 -18.90 9.42
CA ARG A 54 -2.61 -19.50 9.54
C ARG A 54 -2.43 -20.24 10.86
N ASN A 55 -2.89 -19.67 11.98
CA ASN A 55 -2.74 -20.27 13.30
C ASN A 55 -3.71 -21.43 13.58
N LYS A 56 -4.78 -21.62 12.79
CA LYS A 56 -5.63 -22.81 12.86
C LYS A 56 -5.02 -24.04 12.19
N ASN A 57 -4.04 -23.83 11.30
CA ASN A 57 -3.35 -24.87 10.54
C ASN A 57 -1.93 -25.15 11.07
N VAL A 58 -1.63 -24.75 12.32
CA VAL A 58 -0.40 -25.10 13.06
C VAL A 58 -0.78 -25.94 14.27
#